data_AF-A0A3N0WDY2-F1
#
_entry.id   AF-A0A3N0WDY2-F1
#
_cell.length_a   1.000
_cell.length_b   1.000
_cell.length_c   1.000
_cell.angle_alpha   90.00
_cell.angle_beta   90.00
_cell.angle_gamma   90.00
#
_symmetry.space_group_name_H-M   'P 1'
#
loop_
_entity.id
_entity.type
_entity.pdbx_description
1 polymer ?
#
loop_
_entity_poly.entity_id
_entity_poly.type
_entity_poly.pdbx_seq_one_letter_code
_entity_poly.pdbx_strand_id
1 'polypeptide(L)'
;MDLEKKIDELQEIVSKYDTESFAGFFAFFIKRHPDPAAQIDLNKFESKLKDFLYLIALNAFSKKKGTKKFELHNNELGIIADRLNKIKDYNNPEKLNDYTRESVIHEMAIRNHFDNGTLSYVQQDLEKLRRIFTPFEAKIIQDFGFDINFLIEICKEIELISLIRAKQQMSFLNAPEFIDFNQKVQSKKMRFSEAFDLLSDDIQEAFHSFNSKTYAHLMFRAEDLYHRLEKEKIDKFLLLFSRKPLHDASIRYYTAESPFELAPLLKFPNGNYLSLYGKQIPISIYKLLYTHLFNDTKYNSKVRKHREKNLEHKVAEIFKYFFPQKETFFYENYYIEKNVEQDLLITFRGTAIIVETKASKLREPFRNVEKAITRLQEDFKNSVQYGFEQCKRVEDYFFNDKSFDIKDEKEKILYTVNPKKIRNVYSIVVTLERLGSLQTDLSLLLQKENDIDYPWSVYIDDLETFLFALKQNIKSPVSQFINFLKLRREMHGRMYAIDELDVCATYLQNPMKFKGYSEANDTFLTFSPYEQGDFDKLYWANQLRFKEKALPDDFYRFGI
;
A
#
# COMPACT_ATOMS: atom_id res chain seq x y z
N MET A 1 21.81 -7.40 -26.10
CA MET A 1 22.60 -8.06 -25.04
C MET A 1 21.63 -8.85 -24.20
N ASP A 2 21.83 -10.16 -24.04
CA ASP A 2 20.92 -11.06 -23.33
C ASP A 2 20.61 -10.56 -21.90
N LEU A 3 19.35 -10.70 -21.46
CA LEU A 3 18.88 -10.30 -20.13
C LEU A 3 19.64 -11.04 -19.03
N GLU A 4 19.91 -12.33 -19.22
CA GLU A 4 20.69 -13.14 -18.27
C GLU A 4 22.07 -12.55 -18.02
N LYS A 5 22.76 -12.13 -19.08
CA LYS A 5 24.09 -11.52 -18.97
C LYS A 5 24.05 -10.24 -18.12
N LYS A 6 23.01 -9.42 -18.26
CA LYS A 6 22.83 -8.21 -17.45
C LYS A 6 22.63 -8.56 -15.97
N ILE A 7 21.86 -9.61 -15.69
CA ILE A 7 21.62 -10.11 -14.32
C ILE A 7 22.91 -10.65 -13.72
N ASP A 8 23.69 -11.44 -14.48
CA ASP A 8 24.97 -11.99 -14.02
C ASP A 8 25.98 -10.88 -13.70
N GLU A 9 26.11 -9.87 -14.57
CA GLU A 9 26.97 -8.70 -14.33
C GLU A 9 26.57 -7.96 -13.04
N LEU A 10 25.27 -7.79 -12.79
CA LEU A 10 24.79 -7.16 -11.55
C LEU A 10 25.05 -8.06 -10.33
N GLN A 11 24.77 -9.37 -10.43
CA GLN A 11 24.99 -10.32 -9.34
C GLN A 11 26.46 -10.39 -8.95
N GLU A 12 27.39 -10.33 -9.91
CA GLU A 12 28.83 -10.29 -9.63
C GLU A 12 29.24 -9.06 -8.83
N ILE A 13 28.65 -7.89 -9.10
CA ILE A 13 28.93 -6.65 -8.36
C ILE A 13 28.42 -6.77 -6.93
N VAL A 14 27.15 -7.14 -6.74
CA VAL A 14 26.54 -7.18 -5.40
C VAL A 14 27.09 -8.32 -4.54
N SER A 15 27.55 -9.41 -5.15
CA SER A 15 28.14 -10.57 -4.44
C SER A 15 29.51 -10.29 -3.84
N LYS A 16 30.15 -9.14 -4.14
CA LYS A 16 31.41 -8.72 -3.50
C LYS A 16 31.23 -8.38 -2.01
N TYR A 17 30.01 -8.08 -1.60
CA TYR A 17 29.71 -7.55 -0.27
C TYR A 17 29.17 -8.62 0.68
N ASP A 18 29.46 -8.46 1.97
CA ASP A 18 28.85 -9.31 2.99
C ASP A 18 27.34 -9.04 3.11
N THR A 19 26.58 -10.11 3.31
CA THR A 19 25.11 -10.04 3.27
C THR A 19 24.52 -9.18 4.37
N GLU A 20 25.12 -9.14 5.57
CA GLU A 20 24.56 -8.37 6.68
C GLU A 20 24.62 -6.86 6.40
N SER A 21 25.79 -6.34 6.01
CA SER A 21 25.93 -4.91 5.68
C SER A 21 25.17 -4.50 4.43
N PHE A 22 25.18 -5.34 3.39
CA PHE A 22 24.46 -5.07 2.16
C PHE A 22 22.95 -5.05 2.38
N ALA A 23 22.39 -6.07 3.04
CA ALA A 23 20.97 -6.11 3.34
C ALA A 23 20.56 -5.01 4.32
N GLY A 24 21.39 -4.77 5.33
CA GLY A 24 21.17 -3.72 6.32
C GLY A 24 21.11 -2.32 5.71
N PHE A 25 22.05 -1.98 4.81
CA PHE A 25 22.07 -0.69 4.12
C PHE A 25 20.76 -0.44 3.39
N PHE A 26 20.30 -1.40 2.59
CA PHE A 26 19.09 -1.24 1.80
C PHE A 26 17.83 -1.21 2.69
N ALA A 27 17.75 -2.07 3.72
CA ALA A 27 16.66 -2.04 4.69
C ALA A 27 16.54 -0.69 5.43
N PHE A 28 17.68 -0.07 5.77
CA PHE A 28 17.71 1.26 6.37
C PHE A 28 17.07 2.33 5.45
N PHE A 29 17.41 2.31 4.16
CA PHE A 29 16.86 3.28 3.20
C PHE A 29 15.43 2.97 2.75
N ILE A 30 14.96 1.72 2.89
CA ILE A 30 13.52 1.42 2.80
C ILE A 30 12.75 2.19 3.88
N LYS A 31 13.25 2.25 5.12
CA LYS A 31 12.54 2.91 6.24
C LYS A 31 12.69 4.43 6.27
N ARG A 32 13.85 4.98 5.86
CA ARG A 32 14.19 6.40 6.07
C ARG A 32 13.86 7.33 4.89
N HIS A 33 13.51 6.79 3.72
CA HIS A 33 13.12 7.53 2.50
C HIS A 33 13.95 8.81 2.25
N PRO A 34 15.08 8.75 1.51
CA PRO A 34 15.86 9.95 1.27
C PRO A 34 15.06 10.97 0.47
N ASP A 35 15.34 12.26 0.73
CA ASP A 35 14.72 13.39 0.02
C ASP A 35 14.76 13.16 -1.50
N PRO A 36 13.61 13.05 -2.17
CA PRO A 36 13.53 12.85 -3.62
C PRO A 36 14.23 13.93 -4.44
N ALA A 37 14.33 15.17 -3.91
CA ALA A 37 14.99 16.29 -4.59
C ALA A 37 16.52 16.26 -4.45
N ALA A 38 17.08 15.43 -3.56
CA ALA A 38 18.52 15.36 -3.34
C ALA A 38 19.25 14.75 -4.55
N GLN A 39 20.37 15.36 -4.95
CA GLN A 39 21.23 14.84 -6.01
C GLN A 39 22.18 13.76 -5.49
N ILE A 40 21.62 12.59 -5.14
CA ILE A 40 22.37 11.45 -4.61
C ILE A 40 22.09 10.18 -5.41
N ASP A 41 23.06 9.25 -5.45
CA ASP A 41 22.92 8.00 -6.21
C ASP A 41 21.74 7.13 -5.74
N LEU A 42 21.30 7.25 -4.48
CA LEU A 42 20.09 6.57 -3.97
C LEU A 42 18.81 6.98 -4.71
N ASN A 43 18.78 8.15 -5.34
CA ASN A 43 17.62 8.63 -6.09
C ASN A 43 17.63 8.18 -7.56
N LYS A 44 18.65 7.43 -8.00
CA LYS A 44 18.66 6.75 -9.32
C LYS A 44 17.78 5.49 -9.34
N PHE A 45 17.42 4.95 -8.18
CA PHE A 45 16.50 3.84 -8.04
C PHE A 45 15.07 4.34 -8.15
N GLU A 46 14.35 3.90 -9.19
CA GLU A 46 13.01 4.38 -9.49
C GLU A 46 11.95 3.73 -8.58
N SER A 47 12.16 2.47 -8.17
CA SER A 47 11.28 1.75 -7.24
C SER A 47 12.08 1.28 -6.03
N LYS A 48 12.50 2.23 -5.17
CA LYS A 48 13.38 1.96 -4.03
C LYS A 48 13.01 0.69 -3.27
N LEU A 49 11.74 0.45 -2.93
CA LEU A 49 11.34 -0.77 -2.23
C LEU A 49 11.65 -2.05 -3.03
N LYS A 50 11.19 -2.15 -4.28
CA LYS A 50 11.32 -3.37 -5.09
C LYS A 50 12.76 -3.56 -5.57
N ASP A 51 13.40 -2.48 -6.00
CA ASP A 51 14.82 -2.43 -6.37
C ASP A 51 15.69 -2.95 -5.23
N PHE A 52 15.48 -2.46 -4.02
CA PHE A 52 16.27 -2.83 -2.86
C PHE A 52 16.03 -4.29 -2.45
N LEU A 53 14.77 -4.74 -2.40
CA LEU A 53 14.48 -6.14 -2.09
C LEU A 53 15.07 -7.11 -3.13
N TYR A 54 15.06 -6.73 -4.41
CA TYR A 54 15.69 -7.53 -5.48
C TYR A 54 17.22 -7.59 -5.33
N LEU A 55 17.88 -6.45 -5.07
CA LEU A 55 19.33 -6.42 -4.83
C LEU A 55 19.71 -7.26 -3.61
N ILE A 56 18.95 -7.13 -2.51
CA ILE A 56 19.14 -7.93 -1.30
C ILE A 56 19.01 -9.41 -1.63
N ALA A 57 18.03 -9.79 -2.45
CA ALA A 57 17.83 -11.19 -2.85
C ALA A 57 19.00 -11.69 -3.71
N LEU A 58 19.41 -10.92 -4.73
CA LEU A 58 20.56 -11.27 -5.56
C LEU A 58 21.85 -11.47 -4.76
N ASN A 59 22.08 -10.69 -3.69
CA ASN A 59 23.23 -10.86 -2.80
C ASN A 59 23.04 -12.03 -1.81
N ALA A 60 21.90 -12.12 -1.13
CA ALA A 60 21.69 -13.08 -0.05
C ALA A 60 21.68 -14.54 -0.55
N PHE A 61 21.19 -14.74 -1.78
CA PHE A 61 21.01 -16.06 -2.38
C PHE A 61 22.02 -16.36 -3.49
N SER A 62 23.06 -15.53 -3.68
CA SER A 62 24.14 -15.82 -4.62
C SER A 62 24.99 -17.00 -4.17
N LYS A 63 25.65 -17.64 -5.15
CA LYS A 63 26.63 -18.71 -4.91
C LYS A 63 27.91 -18.18 -4.26
N LYS A 64 28.33 -16.97 -4.66
CA LYS A 64 29.56 -16.30 -4.19
C LYS A 64 29.20 -15.26 -3.15
N LYS A 65 29.90 -15.24 -2.01
CA LYS A 65 29.72 -14.24 -0.96
C LYS A 65 31.05 -13.63 -0.61
N GLY A 66 31.18 -12.34 -0.85
CA GLY A 66 32.34 -11.59 -0.41
C GLY A 66 32.24 -11.20 1.06
N THR A 67 33.30 -10.56 1.53
CA THR A 67 33.47 -10.10 2.92
C THR A 67 33.55 -8.59 3.04
N LYS A 68 33.49 -7.86 1.92
CA LYS A 68 33.56 -6.39 1.88
C LYS A 68 32.32 -5.81 2.54
N LYS A 69 32.48 -4.85 3.44
CA LYS A 69 31.37 -4.11 4.05
C LYS A 69 30.76 -3.15 3.03
N PHE A 70 29.43 -3.09 2.97
CA PHE A 70 28.68 -2.10 2.19
C PHE A 70 28.34 -0.93 3.12
N GLU A 71 29.00 0.19 2.91
CA GLU A 71 28.95 1.36 3.78
C GLU A 71 28.15 2.51 3.15
N LEU A 72 27.82 3.54 3.94
CA LEU A 72 27.06 4.71 3.48
C LEU A 72 27.70 5.42 2.27
N HIS A 73 29.03 5.51 2.25
CA HIS A 73 29.79 6.19 1.20
C HIS A 73 30.33 5.21 0.15
N ASN A 74 29.43 4.45 -0.47
CA ASN A 74 29.82 3.47 -1.49
C ASN A 74 29.76 4.05 -2.91
N ASN A 75 30.95 4.20 -3.53
CA ASN A 75 31.11 4.72 -4.89
C ASN A 75 30.55 3.78 -5.99
N GLU A 76 30.24 2.51 -5.67
CA GLU A 76 29.61 1.58 -6.63
C GLU A 76 28.07 1.71 -6.65
N LEU A 77 27.44 2.53 -5.79
CA LEU A 77 25.98 2.62 -5.69
C LEU A 77 25.32 3.10 -7.00
N GLY A 78 25.85 4.16 -7.61
CA GLY A 78 25.37 4.65 -8.90
C GLY A 78 25.51 3.59 -10.01
N ILE A 79 26.60 2.81 -10.00
CA ILE A 79 26.82 1.72 -10.97
C ILE A 79 25.78 0.61 -10.77
N ILE A 80 25.46 0.26 -9.53
CA ILE A 80 24.43 -0.74 -9.21
C ILE A 80 23.07 -0.28 -9.72
N ALA A 81 22.69 0.98 -9.48
CA ALA A 81 21.44 1.56 -9.96
C ALA A 81 21.34 1.52 -11.49
N ASP A 82 22.37 2.00 -12.20
CA ASP A 82 22.39 2.04 -13.66
C ASP A 82 22.31 0.63 -14.29
N ARG A 83 22.88 -0.39 -13.63
CA ARG A 83 22.80 -1.79 -14.07
C ARG A 83 21.42 -2.38 -13.84
N LEU A 84 20.79 -2.06 -12.71
CA LEU A 84 19.44 -2.50 -12.40
C LEU A 84 18.40 -1.89 -13.35
N ASN A 85 18.48 -0.58 -13.61
CA ASN A 85 17.56 0.09 -14.54
C ASN A 85 17.65 -0.54 -15.95
N LYS A 86 18.85 -0.89 -16.41
CA LYS A 86 19.06 -1.63 -17.68
C LYS A 86 18.44 -3.04 -17.72
N ILE A 87 18.14 -3.66 -16.58
CA ILE A 87 17.41 -4.94 -16.47
C ILE A 87 15.91 -4.66 -16.56
N LYS A 88 15.43 -3.65 -15.84
CA LYS A 88 14.01 -3.26 -15.82
C LYS A 88 13.52 -2.79 -17.19
N ASP A 89 14.31 -1.96 -17.86
CA ASP A 89 13.96 -1.35 -19.15
C ASP A 89 14.15 -2.28 -20.35
N TYR A 90 14.53 -3.54 -20.13
CA TYR A 90 14.93 -4.47 -21.19
C TYR A 90 13.86 -4.66 -22.28
N ASN A 91 12.58 -4.61 -21.91
CA ASN A 91 11.46 -4.80 -22.83
C ASN A 91 10.72 -3.51 -23.18
N ASN A 92 11.23 -2.33 -22.76
CA ASN A 92 10.57 -1.07 -23.06
C ASN A 92 10.80 -0.69 -24.54
N PRO A 93 9.79 -0.12 -25.24
CA PRO A 93 9.95 0.34 -26.61
C PRO A 93 11.04 1.42 -26.72
N GLU A 94 11.92 1.33 -27.72
CA GLU A 94 13.01 2.30 -27.90
C GLU A 94 12.55 3.65 -28.50
N LYS A 95 11.35 3.71 -29.10
CA LYS A 95 10.81 4.93 -29.75
C LYS A 95 9.39 5.26 -29.28
N LEU A 96 9.16 6.55 -29.00
CA LEU A 96 7.86 7.10 -28.60
C LEU A 96 6.74 6.88 -29.64
N ASN A 97 7.06 6.87 -30.93
CA ASN A 97 6.07 6.70 -32.01
C ASN A 97 5.54 5.26 -32.11
N ASP A 98 6.12 4.31 -31.38
CA ASP A 98 5.70 2.91 -31.38
C ASP A 98 4.64 2.62 -30.29
N TYR A 99 4.24 3.64 -29.51
CA TYR A 99 3.23 3.52 -28.47
C TYR A 99 1.79 3.51 -29.04
N THR A 100 1.06 2.44 -28.75
CA THR A 100 -0.38 2.31 -28.97
C THR A 100 -1.13 2.59 -27.66
N ARG A 101 -2.45 2.81 -27.71
CA ARG A 101 -3.28 2.91 -26.49
C ARG A 101 -3.14 1.67 -25.63
N GLU A 102 -3.12 0.49 -26.27
CA GLU A 102 -2.89 -0.79 -25.62
C GLU A 102 -1.51 -0.86 -24.94
N SER A 103 -0.43 -0.41 -25.59
CA SER A 103 0.89 -0.45 -24.97
C SER A 103 1.02 0.50 -23.78
N VAL A 104 0.36 1.67 -23.83
CA VAL A 104 0.30 2.61 -22.69
C VAL A 104 -0.45 1.98 -21.51
N ILE A 105 -1.63 1.40 -21.76
CA ILE A 105 -2.42 0.72 -20.72
C ILE A 105 -1.62 -0.44 -20.10
N HIS A 106 -0.96 -1.22 -20.95
CA HIS A 106 -0.12 -2.34 -20.52
C HIS A 106 1.02 -1.86 -19.62
N GLU A 107 1.74 -0.81 -20.03
CA GLU A 107 2.84 -0.25 -19.24
C GLU A 107 2.36 0.29 -17.89
N MET A 108 1.23 1.01 -17.86
CA MET A 108 0.62 1.49 -16.61
C MET A 108 0.33 0.33 -15.65
N ALA A 109 -0.24 -0.76 -16.15
CA ALA A 109 -0.53 -1.94 -15.34
C ALA A 109 0.73 -2.66 -14.85
N ILE A 110 1.76 -2.80 -15.71
CA ILE A 110 3.05 -3.40 -15.36
C ILE A 110 3.74 -2.58 -14.27
N ARG A 111 3.88 -1.27 -14.46
CA ARG A 111 4.52 -0.38 -13.48
C ARG A 111 3.75 -0.39 -12.16
N ASN A 112 2.42 -0.33 -12.21
CA ASN A 112 1.61 -0.41 -11.00
C ASN A 112 1.84 -1.71 -10.20
N HIS A 113 2.02 -2.85 -10.89
CA HIS A 113 2.23 -4.14 -10.24
C HIS A 113 3.66 -4.35 -9.74
N PHE A 114 4.66 -4.01 -10.56
CA PHE A 114 6.06 -4.38 -10.32
C PHE A 114 6.88 -3.27 -9.65
N ASP A 115 6.46 -2.01 -9.73
CA ASP A 115 7.22 -0.87 -9.19
C ASP A 115 6.62 -0.31 -7.89
N ASN A 116 5.47 -0.82 -7.42
CA ASN A 116 4.86 -0.39 -6.17
C ASN A 116 4.85 -1.49 -5.11
N GLY A 117 5.02 -1.08 -3.85
CA GLY A 117 4.60 -1.90 -2.70
C GLY A 117 3.09 -1.83 -2.50
N THR A 118 2.58 -2.58 -1.53
CA THR A 118 1.20 -2.40 -1.07
C THR A 118 1.04 -0.98 -0.50
N LEU A 119 0.12 -0.19 -1.03
CA LEU A 119 -0.21 1.15 -0.52
C LEU A 119 -1.40 1.02 0.44
N SER A 120 -1.10 1.19 1.72
CA SER A 120 -2.02 1.02 2.87
C SER A 120 -1.31 1.51 4.14
N TYR A 121 -2.04 1.70 5.23
CA TYR A 121 -1.44 1.86 6.55
C TYR A 121 -1.37 0.52 7.27
N VAL A 122 -0.35 0.30 8.11
CA VAL A 122 -0.14 -1.00 8.79
C VAL A 122 -1.36 -1.39 9.64
N GLN A 123 -2.07 -0.43 10.23
CA GLN A 123 -3.31 -0.64 10.97
C GLN A 123 -4.40 -1.26 10.09
N GLN A 124 -4.50 -0.84 8.84
CA GLN A 124 -5.47 -1.41 7.88
C GLN A 124 -5.10 -2.86 7.56
N ASP A 125 -3.81 -3.16 7.41
CA ASP A 125 -3.32 -4.54 7.18
C ASP A 125 -3.57 -5.45 8.41
N LEU A 126 -3.32 -4.94 9.62
CA LEU A 126 -3.62 -5.66 10.88
C LEU A 126 -5.12 -5.89 11.06
N GLU A 127 -5.95 -4.89 10.73
CA GLU A 127 -7.40 -5.01 10.79
C GLU A 127 -7.89 -6.06 9.78
N LYS A 128 -7.32 -6.07 8.58
CA LYS A 128 -7.60 -7.04 7.53
C LYS A 128 -7.25 -8.46 7.98
N LEU A 129 -6.10 -8.67 8.65
CA LEU A 129 -5.77 -9.96 9.27
C LEU A 129 -6.86 -10.40 10.26
N ARG A 130 -7.25 -9.52 11.19
CA ARG A 130 -8.26 -9.85 12.20
C ARG A 130 -9.60 -10.21 11.56
N ARG A 131 -10.11 -9.35 10.69
CA ARG A 131 -11.43 -9.48 10.05
C ARG A 131 -11.56 -10.74 9.21
N ILE A 132 -10.52 -11.05 8.43
CA ILE A 132 -10.57 -12.14 7.46
C ILE A 132 -10.35 -13.50 8.13
N PHE A 133 -9.45 -13.59 9.11
CA PHE A 133 -9.01 -14.89 9.62
C PHE A 133 -9.59 -15.32 10.97
N THR A 134 -10.18 -14.41 11.76
CA THR A 134 -10.83 -14.79 13.04
C THR A 134 -11.85 -15.93 12.89
N PRO A 135 -12.74 -15.95 11.87
CA PRO A 135 -13.69 -17.06 11.69
C PRO A 135 -13.04 -18.42 11.36
N PHE A 136 -11.76 -18.42 10.99
CA PHE A 136 -10.99 -19.61 10.62
C PHE A 136 -9.93 -19.97 11.68
N GLU A 137 -9.93 -19.30 12.83
CA GLU A 137 -8.89 -19.41 13.84
C GLU A 137 -8.67 -20.84 14.32
N ALA A 138 -9.74 -21.63 14.54
CA ALA A 138 -9.61 -23.03 14.94
C ALA A 138 -8.77 -23.87 13.95
N LYS A 139 -8.94 -23.63 12.64
CA LYS A 139 -8.15 -24.31 11.59
C LYS A 139 -6.71 -23.80 11.57
N ILE A 140 -6.51 -22.50 11.76
CA ILE A 140 -5.18 -21.88 11.77
C ILE A 140 -4.37 -22.34 13.00
N ILE A 141 -5.00 -22.43 14.18
CA ILE A 141 -4.38 -23.01 15.38
C ILE A 141 -4.02 -24.47 15.13
N GLN A 142 -4.93 -25.26 14.54
CA GLN A 142 -4.66 -26.66 14.24
C GLN A 142 -3.45 -26.85 13.32
N ASP A 143 -3.33 -26.06 12.26
CA ASP A 143 -2.32 -26.27 11.22
C ASP A 143 -0.98 -25.58 11.52
N PHE A 144 -1.02 -24.41 12.16
CA PHE A 144 0.16 -23.57 12.39
C PHE A 144 0.49 -23.37 13.87
N GLY A 145 -0.48 -23.57 14.77
CA GLY A 145 -0.32 -23.30 16.20
C GLY A 145 -0.44 -21.82 16.58
N PHE A 146 -1.01 -20.99 15.70
CA PHE A 146 -1.20 -19.55 15.95
C PHE A 146 -2.67 -19.20 16.09
N ASP A 147 -2.99 -18.43 17.12
CA ASP A 147 -4.20 -17.61 17.15
C ASP A 147 -3.94 -16.26 16.43
N ILE A 148 -5.01 -15.59 15.99
CA ILE A 148 -4.89 -14.35 15.22
C ILE A 148 -4.34 -13.21 16.07
N ASN A 149 -4.60 -13.23 17.37
CA ASN A 149 -4.08 -12.22 18.28
C ASN A 149 -2.55 -12.29 18.38
N PHE A 150 -1.99 -13.49 18.54
CA PHE A 150 -0.54 -13.71 18.53
C PHE A 150 0.11 -13.15 17.25
N LEU A 151 -0.47 -13.43 16.06
CA LEU A 151 0.06 -12.96 14.78
C LEU A 151 0.05 -11.43 14.65
N ILE A 152 -0.95 -10.77 15.22
CA ILE A 152 -1.02 -9.31 15.25
C ILE A 152 -0.01 -8.74 16.26
N GLU A 153 0.07 -9.30 17.47
CA GLU A 153 0.97 -8.80 18.50
C GLU A 153 2.44 -8.99 18.12
N ILE A 154 2.84 -10.10 17.49
CA ILE A 154 4.23 -10.27 17.05
C ILE A 154 4.65 -9.24 15.98
N CYS A 155 3.73 -8.80 15.11
CA CYS A 155 4.01 -7.71 14.18
C CYS A 155 4.31 -6.40 14.93
N LYS A 156 3.47 -6.08 15.93
CA LYS A 156 3.60 -4.88 16.75
C LYS A 156 4.88 -4.89 17.60
N GLU A 157 5.24 -6.04 18.16
CA GLU A 157 6.44 -6.19 18.98
C GLU A 157 7.73 -6.00 18.16
N ILE A 158 7.80 -6.57 16.96
CA ILE A 158 8.96 -6.39 16.07
C ILE A 158 9.14 -4.89 15.71
N GLU A 159 8.05 -4.18 15.42
CA GLU A 159 8.12 -2.75 15.14
C GLU A 159 8.49 -1.94 16.40
N LEU A 160 7.93 -2.30 17.57
CA LEU A 160 8.26 -1.65 18.84
C LEU A 160 9.76 -1.76 19.18
N ILE A 161 10.33 -2.96 19.05
CA ILE A 161 11.78 -3.19 19.24
C ILE A 161 12.57 -2.27 18.32
N SER A 162 12.14 -2.15 17.06
CA SER A 162 12.82 -1.30 16.09
C SER A 162 12.77 0.17 16.47
N LEU A 163 11.62 0.67 16.93
CA LEU A 163 11.45 2.06 17.34
C LEU A 163 12.26 2.41 18.58
N ILE A 164 12.24 1.55 19.61
CA ILE A 164 13.01 1.77 20.85
C ILE A 164 14.51 1.84 20.53
N ARG A 165 15.01 0.88 19.76
CA ARG A 165 16.42 0.83 19.36
C ARG A 165 16.79 2.01 18.47
N ALA A 166 15.89 2.44 17.58
CA ALA A 166 16.11 3.61 16.73
C ALA A 166 16.27 4.89 17.58
N LYS A 167 15.37 5.09 18.55
CA LYS A 167 15.40 6.22 19.49
C LYS A 167 16.70 6.23 20.32
N GLN A 168 17.13 5.07 20.80
CA GLN A 168 18.39 4.93 21.54
C GLN A 168 19.61 5.20 20.65
N GLN A 169 19.71 4.48 19.52
CA GLN A 169 20.85 4.56 18.60
C GLN A 169 21.04 5.97 18.02
N MET A 170 19.95 6.69 17.78
CA MET A 170 19.98 8.02 17.17
C MET A 170 19.75 9.16 18.17
N SER A 171 19.78 8.87 19.48
CA SER A 171 19.61 9.88 20.53
C SER A 171 20.61 11.04 20.41
N PHE A 172 21.85 10.73 20.01
CA PHE A 172 22.92 11.71 19.79
C PHE A 172 22.55 12.80 18.76
N LEU A 173 21.66 12.51 17.78
CA LEU A 173 21.21 13.50 16.79
C LEU A 173 20.47 14.68 17.43
N ASN A 174 19.89 14.47 18.60
CA ASN A 174 19.15 15.48 19.35
C ASN A 174 20.00 16.17 20.43
N ALA A 175 21.27 15.78 20.59
CA ALA A 175 22.17 16.42 21.54
C ALA A 175 22.46 17.87 21.08
N PRO A 176 22.39 18.88 21.98
CA PRO A 176 22.66 20.27 21.60
C PRO A 176 24.01 20.47 20.91
N GLU A 177 25.05 19.76 21.36
CA GLU A 177 26.38 19.80 20.75
C GLU A 177 26.42 19.19 19.34
N PHE A 178 25.65 18.13 19.09
CA PHE A 178 25.56 17.54 17.75
C PHE A 178 24.76 18.42 16.79
N ILE A 179 23.71 19.10 17.28
CA ILE A 179 22.94 20.07 16.51
C ILE A 179 23.84 21.24 16.09
N ASP A 180 24.61 21.80 17.03
CA ASP A 180 25.58 22.87 16.76
C ASP A 180 26.69 22.41 15.79
N PHE A 181 27.23 21.21 15.99
CA PHE A 181 28.16 20.57 15.06
C PHE A 181 27.59 20.51 13.64
N ASN A 182 26.39 19.95 13.47
CA ASN A 182 25.76 19.81 12.16
C ASN A 182 25.51 21.18 11.52
N GLN A 183 25.10 22.19 12.30
CA GLN A 183 24.92 23.56 11.81
C GLN A 183 26.25 24.19 11.35
N LYS A 184 27.34 24.02 12.11
CA LYS A 184 28.68 24.53 11.76
C LYS A 184 29.21 23.90 10.47
N VAL A 185 29.03 22.59 10.31
CA VAL A 185 29.45 21.85 9.09
C VAL A 185 28.60 22.28 7.89
N GLN A 186 27.28 22.30 8.01
CA GLN A 186 26.38 22.65 6.89
C GLN A 186 26.56 24.11 6.44
N SER A 187 26.80 25.03 7.37
CA SER A 187 27.08 26.44 7.06
C SER A 187 28.51 26.69 6.56
N LYS A 188 29.33 25.64 6.40
CA LYS A 188 30.75 25.71 5.99
C LYS A 188 31.60 26.62 6.87
N LYS A 189 31.18 26.85 8.12
CA LYS A 189 31.94 27.66 9.10
C LYS A 189 33.16 26.93 9.64
N MET A 190 33.16 25.60 9.60
CA MET A 190 34.23 24.75 10.10
C MET A 190 34.32 23.46 9.28
N ARG A 191 35.52 22.88 9.17
CA ARG A 191 35.70 21.58 8.50
C ARG A 191 35.08 20.48 9.36
N PHE A 192 34.61 19.40 8.72
CA PHE A 192 34.01 18.26 9.43
C PHE A 192 34.91 17.72 10.54
N SER A 193 36.18 17.44 10.25
CA SER A 193 37.12 16.88 11.23
C SER A 193 37.31 17.79 12.44
N GLU A 194 37.54 19.08 12.20
CA GLU A 194 37.73 20.07 13.26
C GLU A 194 36.46 20.23 14.11
N ALA A 195 35.27 20.23 13.49
CA ALA A 195 34.01 20.31 14.20
C ALA A 195 33.71 19.03 14.98
N PHE A 196 34.11 17.88 14.44
CA PHE A 196 33.87 16.56 15.04
C PHE A 196 34.74 16.36 16.28
N ASP A 197 36.01 16.79 16.24
CA ASP A 197 36.94 16.72 17.37
C ASP A 197 36.49 17.58 18.57
N LEU A 198 35.54 18.50 18.37
CA LEU A 198 34.93 19.31 19.44
C LEU A 198 33.73 18.64 20.13
N LEU A 199 33.22 17.54 19.59
CA LEU A 199 32.15 16.76 20.22
C LEU A 199 32.70 16.00 21.42
N SER A 200 31.86 15.69 22.40
CA SER A 200 32.25 14.79 23.49
C SER A 200 32.58 13.38 22.96
N ASP A 201 33.46 12.67 23.67
CA ASP A 201 33.85 11.30 23.32
C ASP A 201 32.61 10.38 23.17
N ASP A 202 31.60 10.55 24.05
CA ASP A 202 30.36 9.79 24.01
C ASP A 202 29.57 10.00 22.69
N ILE A 203 29.48 11.26 22.21
CA ILE A 203 28.78 11.57 20.96
C ILE A 203 29.59 11.13 19.74
N GLN A 204 30.93 11.24 19.80
CA GLN A 204 31.80 10.71 18.75
C GLN A 204 31.65 9.18 18.64
N GLU A 205 31.67 8.46 19.76
CA GLU A 205 31.47 7.02 19.81
C GLU A 205 30.07 6.63 19.30
N ALA A 206 29.03 7.34 19.73
CA ALA A 206 27.66 7.11 19.25
C ALA A 206 27.53 7.32 17.72
N PHE A 207 28.13 8.39 17.19
CA PHE A 207 28.16 8.66 15.74
C PHE A 207 28.91 7.58 14.96
N HIS A 208 30.09 7.14 15.45
CA HIS A 208 30.86 6.08 14.82
C HIS A 208 30.13 4.73 14.87
N SER A 209 29.54 4.39 16.02
CA SER A 209 28.72 3.19 16.19
C SER A 209 27.53 3.20 15.22
N PHE A 210 26.81 4.32 15.11
CA PHE A 210 25.73 4.48 14.14
C PHE A 210 26.21 4.30 12.70
N ASN A 211 27.30 4.95 12.28
CA ASN A 211 27.78 4.85 10.90
C ASN A 211 28.32 3.45 10.56
N SER A 212 28.91 2.74 11.53
CA SER A 212 29.36 1.37 11.34
C SER A 212 28.20 0.40 11.07
N LYS A 213 27.01 0.69 11.62
CA LYS A 213 25.84 -0.19 11.55
C LYS A 213 24.52 0.59 11.64
N THR A 214 24.22 1.37 10.61
CA THR A 214 23.05 2.27 10.56
C THR A 214 21.71 1.55 10.73
N TYR A 215 21.68 0.26 10.37
CA TYR A 215 20.53 -0.62 10.41
C TYR A 215 20.43 -1.45 11.70
N ALA A 216 21.28 -1.22 12.71
CA ALA A 216 21.28 -2.02 13.94
C ALA A 216 19.91 -2.03 14.63
N HIS A 217 19.17 -0.92 14.58
CA HIS A 217 17.80 -0.83 15.10
C HIS A 217 16.75 -1.64 14.31
N LEU A 218 17.09 -2.19 13.14
CA LEU A 218 16.22 -3.12 12.39
C LEU A 218 16.50 -4.59 12.75
N MET A 219 17.54 -4.83 13.55
CA MET A 219 17.94 -6.18 13.96
C MET A 219 17.34 -6.55 15.30
N PHE A 220 17.03 -7.84 15.46
CA PHE A 220 16.58 -8.41 16.71
C PHE A 220 16.94 -9.89 16.84
N ARG A 221 16.83 -10.43 18.05
CA ARG A 221 16.92 -11.86 18.33
C ARG A 221 15.58 -12.41 18.79
N ALA A 222 15.42 -13.72 18.71
CA ALA A 222 14.18 -14.36 19.19
C ALA A 222 13.98 -14.10 20.70
N GLU A 223 15.07 -14.01 21.46
CA GLU A 223 15.05 -13.67 22.89
C GLU A 223 14.40 -12.31 23.19
N ASP A 224 14.53 -11.34 22.28
CA ASP A 224 13.89 -10.02 22.44
C ASP A 224 12.35 -10.15 22.50
N LEU A 225 11.78 -11.20 21.89
CA LEU A 225 10.34 -11.43 21.81
C LEU A 225 9.81 -12.33 22.95
N TYR A 226 10.64 -13.20 23.54
CA TYR A 226 10.23 -14.15 24.59
C TYR A 226 9.73 -13.46 25.87
N HIS A 227 10.08 -12.19 26.07
CA HIS A 227 9.65 -11.41 27.23
C HIS A 227 8.14 -11.13 27.25
N ARG A 228 7.49 -11.13 26.07
CA ARG A 228 6.08 -10.73 25.92
C ARG A 228 5.22 -11.79 25.24
N LEU A 229 5.86 -12.67 24.46
CA LEU A 229 5.17 -13.65 23.63
C LEU A 229 5.73 -15.06 23.87
N GLU A 230 4.90 -16.07 23.61
CA GLU A 230 5.21 -17.47 23.89
C GLU A 230 6.35 -17.98 22.99
N LYS A 231 7.41 -18.52 23.62
CA LYS A 231 8.63 -19.00 22.95
C LYS A 231 8.32 -19.94 21.78
N GLU A 232 7.51 -20.97 22.01
CA GLU A 232 7.22 -21.98 20.97
C GLU A 232 6.53 -21.38 19.74
N LYS A 233 5.64 -20.41 19.94
CA LYS A 233 4.97 -19.70 18.85
C LYS A 233 5.94 -18.77 18.11
N ILE A 234 6.83 -18.07 18.84
CA ILE A 234 7.87 -17.23 18.22
C ILE A 234 8.80 -18.07 17.35
N ASP A 235 9.27 -19.21 17.85
CA ASP A 235 10.19 -20.08 17.10
C ASP A 235 9.55 -20.60 15.81
N LYS A 236 8.27 -21.01 15.86
CA LYS A 236 7.50 -21.39 14.67
C LYS A 236 7.28 -20.22 13.71
N PHE A 237 6.96 -19.04 14.23
CA PHE A 237 6.77 -17.84 13.42
C PHE A 237 8.04 -17.47 12.67
N LEU A 238 9.17 -17.38 13.37
CA LEU A 238 10.45 -17.04 12.77
C LEU A 238 10.91 -18.11 11.77
N LEU A 239 10.54 -19.38 11.96
CA LEU A 239 10.80 -20.43 10.97
C LEU A 239 10.04 -20.19 9.65
N LEU A 240 8.78 -19.74 9.73
CA LEU A 240 7.93 -19.54 8.56
C LEU A 240 8.24 -18.24 7.81
N PHE A 241 8.51 -17.16 8.54
CA PHE A 241 8.61 -15.80 7.98
C PHE A 241 10.05 -15.30 7.84
N SER A 242 11.06 -16.16 7.99
CA SER A 242 12.46 -15.82 7.75
C SER A 242 13.14 -16.68 6.68
N ARG A 243 14.14 -16.09 6.01
CA ARG A 243 15.04 -16.80 5.10
C ARG A 243 16.46 -16.79 5.64
N LYS A 244 17.16 -17.91 5.51
CA LYS A 244 18.61 -17.95 5.67
C LYS A 244 19.26 -17.57 4.33
N PRO A 245 20.36 -16.82 4.32
CA PRO A 245 21.06 -16.47 3.10
C PRO A 245 21.84 -17.71 2.62
N LEU A 246 21.17 -18.59 1.89
CA LEU A 246 21.73 -19.81 1.28
C LEU A 246 21.60 -19.68 -0.24
N HIS A 247 22.51 -20.29 -0.99
CA HIS A 247 22.45 -20.22 -2.46
C HIS A 247 21.14 -20.77 -3.00
N ASP A 248 20.46 -20.00 -3.86
CA ASP A 248 19.25 -20.40 -4.58
C ASP A 248 19.28 -19.82 -6.00
N ALA A 249 19.43 -20.71 -6.99
CA ALA A 249 19.54 -20.34 -8.40
C ALA A 249 18.21 -19.95 -9.04
N SER A 250 17.07 -20.14 -8.35
CA SER A 250 15.75 -19.73 -8.87
C SER A 250 15.49 -18.22 -8.74
N ILE A 251 16.24 -17.55 -7.85
CA ILE A 251 16.13 -16.12 -7.61
C ILE A 251 17.01 -15.38 -8.62
N ARG A 252 16.40 -15.01 -9.76
CA ARG A 252 17.12 -14.34 -10.86
C ARG A 252 16.42 -13.13 -11.41
N TYR A 253 15.12 -13.22 -11.70
CA TYR A 253 14.42 -12.17 -12.43
C TYR A 253 13.84 -11.11 -11.50
N TYR A 254 14.05 -9.83 -11.84
CA TYR A 254 13.46 -8.69 -11.12
C TYR A 254 11.94 -8.79 -10.99
N THR A 255 11.31 -9.42 -11.98
CA THR A 255 9.86 -9.52 -12.12
C THR A 255 9.32 -10.84 -11.58
N ALA A 256 10.16 -11.69 -10.98
CA ALA A 256 9.70 -12.86 -10.26
C ALA A 256 9.26 -12.47 -8.84
N GLU A 257 8.42 -13.29 -8.22
CA GLU A 257 8.03 -13.07 -6.82
C GLU A 257 9.27 -13.07 -5.93
N SER A 258 9.49 -11.97 -5.21
CA SER A 258 10.64 -11.86 -4.32
C SER A 258 10.47 -12.82 -3.13
N PRO A 259 11.55 -13.51 -2.69
CA PRO A 259 11.50 -14.40 -1.53
C PRO A 259 11.05 -13.68 -0.25
N PHE A 260 11.23 -12.36 -0.21
CA PHE A 260 10.88 -11.50 0.92
C PHE A 260 9.41 -11.05 0.92
N GLU A 261 8.63 -11.33 -0.13
CA GLU A 261 7.19 -11.08 -0.10
C GLU A 261 6.46 -12.04 0.84
N LEU A 262 6.97 -13.26 0.99
CA LEU A 262 6.42 -14.29 1.89
C LEU A 262 7.21 -14.41 3.20
N ALA A 263 8.50 -14.09 3.19
CA ALA A 263 9.37 -14.21 4.35
C ALA A 263 10.24 -12.95 4.50
N PRO A 264 9.69 -11.85 5.07
CA PRO A 264 10.34 -10.54 5.08
C PRO A 264 11.50 -10.38 6.07
N LEU A 265 11.85 -11.44 6.79
CA LEU A 265 12.97 -11.46 7.74
C LEU A 265 14.16 -12.21 7.15
N LEU A 266 15.36 -11.68 7.35
CA LEU A 266 16.60 -12.37 7.00
C LEU A 266 17.29 -12.88 8.28
N LYS A 267 17.50 -14.20 8.39
CA LYS A 267 18.13 -14.86 9.53
C LYS A 267 19.62 -15.07 9.28
N PHE A 268 20.46 -14.50 10.14
CA PHE A 268 21.91 -14.65 10.08
C PHE A 268 22.42 -15.83 10.94
N PRO A 269 23.63 -16.36 10.65
CA PRO A 269 24.22 -17.46 11.41
C PRO A 269 24.45 -17.15 12.90
N ASN A 270 24.66 -15.88 13.24
CA ASN A 270 24.84 -15.41 14.63
C ASN A 270 23.54 -15.38 15.46
N GLY A 271 22.41 -15.83 14.89
CA GLY A 271 21.10 -15.87 15.55
C GLY A 271 20.30 -14.58 15.44
N ASN A 272 20.86 -13.51 14.86
CA ASN A 272 20.11 -12.28 14.62
C ASN A 272 19.21 -12.39 13.39
N TYR A 273 18.11 -11.65 13.44
CA TYR A 273 17.17 -11.43 12.35
C TYR A 273 17.23 -9.97 11.94
N LEU A 274 17.18 -9.69 10.64
CA LEU A 274 16.98 -8.35 10.09
C LEU A 274 15.57 -8.24 9.55
N SER A 275 14.81 -7.26 10.06
CA SER A 275 13.53 -6.85 9.48
C SER A 275 13.79 -5.96 8.27
N LEU A 276 13.58 -6.48 7.06
CA LEU A 276 13.88 -5.76 5.82
C LEU A 276 12.88 -4.64 5.56
N TYR A 277 11.59 -4.94 5.82
CA TYR A 277 10.48 -4.03 5.62
C TYR A 277 9.34 -4.45 6.56
N GLY A 278 9.21 -3.77 7.72
CA GLY A 278 8.29 -4.17 8.79
C GLY A 278 6.83 -4.30 8.35
N LYS A 279 6.38 -3.42 7.44
CA LYS A 279 5.02 -3.48 6.87
C LYS A 279 4.76 -4.75 6.04
N GLN A 280 5.78 -5.42 5.50
CA GLN A 280 5.61 -6.68 4.78
C GLN A 280 5.21 -7.83 5.72
N ILE A 281 5.48 -7.74 7.02
CA ILE A 281 5.18 -8.83 7.97
C ILE A 281 3.68 -9.16 7.97
N PRO A 282 2.75 -8.23 8.28
CA PRO A 282 1.32 -8.55 8.25
C PRO A 282 0.83 -8.96 6.85
N ILE A 283 1.39 -8.39 5.78
CA ILE A 283 1.06 -8.75 4.39
C ILE A 283 1.46 -10.20 4.09
N SER A 284 2.66 -10.62 4.53
CA SER A 284 3.14 -11.99 4.35
C SER A 284 2.32 -13.01 5.14
N ILE A 285 1.88 -12.65 6.36
CA ILE A 285 0.95 -13.46 7.15
C ILE A 285 -0.37 -13.62 6.38
N TYR A 286 -0.91 -12.52 5.84
CA TYR A 286 -2.15 -12.56 5.06
C TYR A 286 -2.00 -13.50 3.86
N LYS A 287 -0.92 -13.36 3.09
CA LYS A 287 -0.63 -14.21 1.92
C LYS A 287 -0.55 -15.68 2.30
N LEU A 288 0.16 -16.02 3.38
CA LEU A 288 0.31 -17.41 3.85
C LEU A 288 -1.05 -18.00 4.23
N LEU A 289 -1.79 -17.33 5.11
CA LEU A 289 -3.06 -17.82 5.62
C LEU A 289 -4.13 -17.91 4.52
N TYR A 290 -4.21 -16.90 3.66
CA TYR A 290 -5.16 -16.90 2.55
C TYR A 290 -4.85 -18.03 1.57
N THR A 291 -3.60 -18.19 1.16
CA THR A 291 -3.18 -19.26 0.22
C THR A 291 -3.48 -20.64 0.81
N HIS A 292 -3.19 -20.83 2.10
CA HIS A 292 -3.46 -22.07 2.80
C HIS A 292 -4.96 -22.42 2.82
N LEU A 293 -5.81 -21.49 3.26
CA LEU A 293 -7.27 -21.69 3.30
C LEU A 293 -7.89 -21.79 1.91
N PHE A 294 -7.32 -21.09 0.92
CA PHE A 294 -7.75 -21.16 -0.47
C PHE A 294 -7.42 -22.52 -1.10
N ASN A 295 -6.29 -23.12 -0.77
CA ASN A 295 -5.91 -24.43 -1.31
C ASN A 295 -6.61 -25.60 -0.59
N ASP A 296 -7.20 -25.36 0.58
CA ASP A 296 -8.01 -26.36 1.29
C ASP A 296 -9.43 -26.43 0.68
N THR A 297 -9.80 -27.60 0.14
CA THR A 297 -11.09 -27.84 -0.53
C THR A 297 -12.30 -27.56 0.35
N LYS A 298 -12.19 -27.71 1.68
CA LYS A 298 -13.28 -27.46 2.63
C LYS A 298 -13.42 -25.98 2.98
N TYR A 299 -12.35 -25.21 2.86
CA TYR A 299 -12.30 -23.81 3.29
C TYR A 299 -12.25 -22.79 2.15
N ASN A 300 -11.85 -23.18 0.92
CA ASN A 300 -11.76 -22.29 -0.23
C ASN A 300 -13.02 -21.42 -0.43
N SER A 301 -14.18 -22.08 -0.57
CA SER A 301 -15.44 -21.37 -0.80
C SER A 301 -15.85 -20.50 0.39
N LYS A 302 -15.51 -20.92 1.61
CA LYS A 302 -15.83 -20.18 2.84
C LYS A 302 -14.99 -18.91 2.96
N VAL A 303 -13.67 -19.00 2.74
CA VAL A 303 -12.78 -17.84 2.84
C VAL A 303 -13.06 -16.83 1.73
N ARG A 304 -13.40 -17.28 0.52
CA ARG A 304 -13.81 -16.40 -0.59
C ARG A 304 -15.10 -15.62 -0.26
N LYS A 305 -16.17 -16.32 0.13
CA LYS A 305 -17.45 -15.69 0.50
C LYS A 305 -17.32 -14.76 1.70
N HIS A 306 -16.54 -15.18 2.71
CA HIS A 306 -16.30 -14.34 3.88
C HIS A 306 -15.52 -13.06 3.53
N ARG A 307 -14.53 -13.16 2.63
CA ARG A 307 -13.75 -12.00 2.17
C ARG A 307 -14.61 -10.98 1.43
N GLU A 308 -15.51 -11.44 0.57
CA GLU A 308 -16.48 -10.59 -0.14
C GLU A 308 -17.42 -9.89 0.83
N LYS A 309 -18.11 -10.65 1.69
CA LYS A 309 -18.99 -10.09 2.72
C LYS A 309 -18.29 -9.12 3.67
N ASN A 310 -17.01 -9.37 3.97
CA ASN A 310 -16.23 -8.48 4.82
C ASN A 310 -15.96 -7.12 4.16
N LEU A 311 -15.79 -7.09 2.84
CA LEU A 311 -15.64 -5.85 2.07
C LEU A 311 -16.93 -5.02 2.16
N GLU A 312 -18.09 -5.62 1.87
CA GLU A 312 -19.42 -4.97 2.00
C GLU A 312 -19.60 -4.35 3.39
N HIS A 313 -19.36 -5.15 4.44
CA HIS A 313 -19.48 -4.70 5.83
C HIS A 313 -18.50 -3.55 6.15
N LYS A 314 -17.24 -3.63 5.71
CA LYS A 314 -16.24 -2.59 5.96
C LYS A 314 -16.64 -1.28 5.25
N VAL A 315 -17.10 -1.36 4.00
CA VAL A 315 -17.57 -0.19 3.24
C VAL A 315 -18.74 0.47 3.95
N ALA A 316 -19.75 -0.29 4.37
CA ALA A 316 -20.89 0.23 5.09
C ALA A 316 -20.49 0.87 6.43
N GLU A 317 -19.56 0.25 7.18
CA GLU A 317 -19.02 0.83 8.41
C GLU A 317 -18.28 2.15 8.19
N ILE A 318 -17.47 2.27 7.13
CA ILE A 318 -16.78 3.52 6.78
C ILE A 318 -17.81 4.63 6.51
N PHE A 319 -18.84 4.35 5.70
CA PHE A 319 -19.87 5.34 5.38
C PHE A 319 -20.74 5.70 6.57
N LYS A 320 -21.14 4.72 7.39
CA LYS A 320 -21.87 4.96 8.65
C LYS A 320 -21.04 5.78 9.62
N TYR A 321 -19.75 5.52 9.71
CA TYR A 321 -18.87 6.39 10.49
C TYR A 321 -18.87 7.80 9.88
N PHE A 322 -18.70 7.95 8.57
CA PHE A 322 -18.55 9.24 7.92
C PHE A 322 -19.79 10.16 8.02
N PHE A 323 -20.98 9.61 7.77
CA PHE A 323 -22.24 10.36 7.67
C PHE A 323 -22.95 10.55 9.03
N PRO A 324 -23.70 11.66 9.22
CA PRO A 324 -24.51 11.87 10.42
C PRO A 324 -25.71 10.91 10.48
N GLN A 325 -25.73 10.05 11.49
CA GLN A 325 -26.69 8.95 11.63
C GLN A 325 -28.17 9.37 11.71
N LYS A 326 -28.47 10.56 12.26
CA LYS A 326 -29.86 11.02 12.41
C LYS A 326 -30.51 11.50 11.12
N GLU A 327 -29.71 11.80 10.09
CA GLU A 327 -30.16 12.44 8.85
C GLU A 327 -29.88 11.61 7.60
N THR A 328 -29.31 10.42 7.79
CA THR A 328 -28.83 9.56 6.72
C THR A 328 -29.50 8.21 6.85
N PHE A 329 -30.04 7.69 5.75
CA PHE A 329 -30.55 6.32 5.70
C PHE A 329 -29.59 5.45 4.92
N PHE A 330 -29.31 4.27 5.45
CA PHE A 330 -28.45 3.26 4.85
C PHE A 330 -29.29 2.01 4.58
N TYR A 331 -29.27 1.55 3.34
CA TYR A 331 -29.92 0.30 2.92
C TYR A 331 -28.80 -0.63 2.44
N GLU A 332 -28.41 -1.59 3.27
CA GLU A 332 -27.43 -2.62 2.94
C GLU A 332 -28.13 -3.84 2.36
N ASN A 333 -27.50 -4.54 1.42
CA ASN A 333 -27.96 -5.80 0.83
C ASN A 333 -29.44 -5.72 0.41
N TYR A 334 -29.75 -4.67 -0.36
CA TYR A 334 -31.11 -4.25 -0.66
C TYR A 334 -31.52 -4.68 -2.07
N TYR A 335 -32.83 -4.69 -2.29
CA TYR A 335 -33.46 -5.14 -3.53
C TYR A 335 -34.42 -4.06 -4.04
N ILE A 336 -34.27 -3.64 -5.29
CA ILE A 336 -35.31 -2.88 -6.03
C ILE A 336 -36.06 -3.84 -6.95
N GLU A 337 -35.30 -4.66 -7.68
CA GLU A 337 -35.80 -5.77 -8.49
C GLU A 337 -35.68 -7.11 -7.73
N LYS A 338 -36.58 -8.04 -8.03
CA LYS A 338 -36.58 -9.37 -7.39
C LYS A 338 -35.33 -10.16 -7.80
N ASN A 339 -34.68 -10.82 -6.83
CA ASN A 339 -33.47 -11.63 -7.01
C ASN A 339 -32.23 -10.85 -7.51
N VAL A 340 -32.26 -9.54 -7.33
CA VAL A 340 -31.21 -8.62 -7.76
C VAL A 340 -30.76 -7.83 -6.54
N GLU A 341 -29.79 -8.38 -5.82
CA GLU A 341 -29.18 -7.74 -4.66
C GLU A 341 -28.23 -6.62 -5.09
N GLN A 342 -28.16 -5.58 -4.26
CA GLN A 342 -27.24 -4.45 -4.38
C GLN A 342 -26.63 -4.17 -3.00
N ASP A 343 -25.39 -3.70 -2.98
CA ASP A 343 -24.59 -3.74 -1.74
C ASP A 343 -24.98 -2.65 -0.74
N LEU A 344 -24.97 -1.38 -1.15
CA LEU A 344 -25.29 -0.26 -0.26
C LEU A 344 -25.91 0.93 -1.00
N LEU A 345 -27.04 1.42 -0.50
CA LEU A 345 -27.65 2.69 -0.89
C LEU A 345 -27.70 3.63 0.30
N ILE A 346 -27.19 4.84 0.11
CA ILE A 346 -27.18 5.91 1.11
C ILE A 346 -28.09 7.03 0.60
N THR A 347 -29.04 7.48 1.42
CA THR A 347 -29.82 8.69 1.13
C THR A 347 -29.57 9.76 2.18
N PHE A 348 -29.21 10.96 1.74
CA PHE A 348 -28.88 12.09 2.60
C PHE A 348 -29.31 13.41 1.94
N ARG A 349 -30.23 14.15 2.59
CA ARG A 349 -30.66 15.51 2.18
C ARG A 349 -30.92 15.67 0.67
N GLY A 350 -31.68 14.75 0.07
CA GLY A 350 -32.00 14.77 -1.35
C GLY A 350 -30.86 14.34 -2.27
N THR A 351 -29.85 13.66 -1.75
CA THR A 351 -28.79 12.98 -2.51
C THR A 351 -28.91 11.48 -2.30
N ALA A 352 -28.80 10.70 -3.38
CA ALA A 352 -28.65 9.24 -3.35
C ALA A 352 -27.20 8.89 -3.72
N ILE A 353 -26.57 8.01 -2.95
CA ILE A 353 -25.25 7.46 -3.25
C ILE A 353 -25.40 5.95 -3.33
N ILE A 354 -25.15 5.39 -4.51
CA ILE A 354 -25.23 3.97 -4.81
C ILE A 354 -23.80 3.44 -4.75
N VAL A 355 -23.56 2.45 -3.90
CA VAL A 355 -22.23 1.89 -3.66
C VAL A 355 -22.26 0.41 -3.97
N GLU A 356 -21.38 -0.01 -4.86
CA GLU A 356 -21.15 -1.40 -5.23
C GLU A 356 -19.72 -1.80 -4.88
N THR A 357 -19.55 -2.97 -4.31
CA THR A 357 -18.26 -3.49 -3.86
C THR A 357 -17.80 -4.66 -4.72
N LYS A 358 -16.49 -4.77 -4.95
CA LYS A 358 -15.92 -5.79 -5.84
C LYS A 358 -14.65 -6.39 -5.26
N ALA A 359 -14.71 -7.68 -4.93
CA ALA A 359 -13.61 -8.47 -4.38
C ALA A 359 -12.86 -9.32 -5.42
N SER A 360 -13.11 -9.08 -6.72
CA SER A 360 -12.47 -9.79 -7.83
C SER A 360 -10.95 -9.65 -7.79
N LYS A 361 -10.24 -10.77 -7.98
CA LYS A 361 -8.78 -10.80 -7.98
C LYS A 361 -8.23 -10.13 -9.23
N LEU A 362 -7.27 -9.22 -9.05
CA LEU A 362 -6.43 -8.71 -10.13
C LEU A 362 -5.30 -9.70 -10.38
N ARG A 363 -5.18 -10.23 -11.61
CA ARG A 363 -4.12 -11.17 -11.97
C ARG A 363 -2.86 -10.39 -12.37
N GLU A 364 -1.71 -11.01 -12.15
CA GLU A 364 -0.43 -10.46 -12.60
C GLU A 364 -0.48 -10.18 -14.11
N PRO A 365 -0.11 -8.96 -14.54
CA PRO A 365 -0.09 -8.59 -15.95
C PRO A 365 1.03 -9.34 -16.68
N PHE A 366 0.71 -9.91 -17.84
CA PHE A 366 1.71 -10.57 -18.68
C PHE A 366 2.69 -9.56 -19.27
N ARG A 367 3.90 -10.02 -19.62
CA ARG A 367 4.89 -9.21 -20.35
C ARG A 367 4.53 -8.97 -21.81
N ASN A 368 3.89 -9.94 -22.45
CA ASN A 368 3.38 -9.81 -23.81
C ASN A 368 2.13 -8.90 -23.80
N VAL A 369 2.20 -7.80 -24.55
CA VAL A 369 1.16 -6.75 -24.59
C VAL A 369 -0.22 -7.32 -24.93
N GLU A 370 -0.33 -8.11 -26.01
CA GLU A 370 -1.61 -8.66 -26.48
C GLU A 370 -2.29 -9.51 -25.41
N LYS A 371 -1.57 -10.49 -24.85
CA LYS A 371 -2.08 -11.35 -23.77
C LYS A 371 -2.41 -10.57 -22.51
N ALA A 372 -1.60 -9.55 -22.19
CA ALA A 372 -1.81 -8.72 -21.02
C ALA A 372 -3.09 -7.89 -21.15
N ILE A 373 -3.34 -7.29 -22.31
CA ILE A 373 -4.52 -6.47 -22.54
C ILE A 373 -5.80 -7.28 -22.46
N THR A 374 -5.85 -8.48 -23.06
CA THR A 374 -7.01 -9.37 -22.91
C THR A 374 -7.30 -9.69 -21.44
N ARG A 375 -6.26 -10.00 -20.66
CA ARG A 375 -6.39 -10.28 -19.23
C ARG A 375 -6.84 -9.06 -18.43
N LEU A 376 -6.25 -7.89 -18.70
CA LEU A 376 -6.59 -6.64 -18.02
C LEU A 376 -8.04 -6.24 -18.28
N GLN A 377 -8.51 -6.38 -19.53
CA GLN A 377 -9.91 -6.15 -19.89
C GLN A 377 -10.85 -7.11 -19.15
N GLU A 378 -10.50 -8.39 -19.04
CA GLU A 378 -11.30 -9.37 -18.29
C GLU A 378 -11.32 -9.07 -16.79
N ASP A 379 -10.19 -8.72 -16.18
CA ASP A 379 -10.10 -8.36 -14.76
C ASP A 379 -10.85 -7.04 -14.45
N PHE A 380 -10.71 -6.04 -15.32
CA PHE A 380 -11.45 -4.77 -15.22
C PHE A 380 -12.96 -5.00 -15.40
N LYS A 381 -13.35 -5.86 -16.35
CA LYS A 381 -14.74 -6.22 -16.58
C LYS A 381 -15.39 -6.83 -15.34
N ASN A 382 -14.73 -7.80 -14.73
CA ASN A 382 -15.23 -8.51 -13.54
C ASN A 382 -15.15 -7.68 -12.25
N SER A 383 -14.57 -6.49 -12.30
CA SER A 383 -14.47 -5.57 -11.17
C SER A 383 -15.26 -4.29 -11.46
N VAL A 384 -14.61 -3.28 -12.02
CA VAL A 384 -15.15 -1.93 -12.13
C VAL A 384 -16.32 -1.84 -13.11
N GLN A 385 -16.24 -2.48 -14.29
CA GLN A 385 -17.33 -2.46 -15.28
C GLN A 385 -18.61 -3.08 -14.70
N TYR A 386 -18.51 -4.26 -14.07
CA TYR A 386 -19.68 -4.92 -13.50
C TYR A 386 -20.30 -4.12 -12.34
N GLY A 387 -19.46 -3.53 -11.47
CA GLY A 387 -19.95 -2.62 -10.43
C GLY A 387 -20.65 -1.39 -11.00
N PHE A 388 -20.11 -0.80 -12.07
CA PHE A 388 -20.75 0.31 -12.78
C PHE A 388 -22.12 -0.09 -13.36
N GLU A 389 -22.23 -1.25 -14.00
CA GLU A 389 -23.50 -1.74 -14.56
C GLU A 389 -24.56 -1.95 -13.47
N GLN A 390 -24.16 -2.47 -12.31
CA GLN A 390 -25.05 -2.62 -11.14
C GLN A 390 -25.51 -1.28 -10.56
N CYS A 391 -24.60 -0.32 -10.47
CA CYS A 391 -24.89 1.05 -10.09
C CYS A 391 -25.89 1.71 -11.07
N LYS A 392 -25.59 1.68 -12.38
CA LYS A 392 -26.41 2.27 -13.43
C LYS A 392 -27.86 1.76 -13.37
N ARG A 393 -28.04 0.45 -13.18
CA ARG A 393 -29.39 -0.14 -13.04
C ARG A 393 -30.20 0.54 -11.93
N VAL A 394 -29.57 0.92 -10.81
CA VAL A 394 -30.24 1.63 -9.72
C VAL A 394 -30.43 3.11 -10.06
N GLU A 395 -29.45 3.75 -10.70
CA GLU A 395 -29.57 5.13 -11.18
C GLU A 395 -30.78 5.32 -12.09
N ASP A 396 -31.03 4.38 -13.00
CA ASP A 396 -32.17 4.40 -13.93
C ASP A 396 -33.53 4.53 -13.18
N TYR A 397 -33.65 3.98 -11.96
CA TYR A 397 -34.85 4.17 -11.12
C TYR A 397 -34.98 5.57 -10.52
N PHE A 398 -33.87 6.23 -10.21
CA PHE A 398 -33.87 7.60 -9.70
C PHE A 398 -34.09 8.65 -10.80
N PHE A 399 -33.77 8.32 -12.05
CA PHE A 399 -34.07 9.18 -13.20
C PHE A 399 -35.47 8.94 -13.78
N ASN A 400 -36.16 7.88 -13.35
CA ASN A 400 -37.57 7.65 -13.65
C ASN A 400 -38.45 8.54 -12.75
N ASP A 401 -39.56 9.07 -13.29
CA ASP A 401 -40.53 9.87 -12.52
C ASP A 401 -41.41 9.04 -11.56
N LYS A 402 -41.32 7.70 -11.61
CA LYS A 402 -42.15 6.78 -10.85
C LYS A 402 -41.49 6.38 -9.54
N SER A 403 -42.27 6.44 -8.46
CA SER A 403 -41.86 5.89 -7.16
C SER A 403 -41.55 4.39 -7.26
N PHE A 404 -40.57 3.94 -6.48
CA PHE A 404 -40.16 2.54 -6.41
C PHE A 404 -39.85 2.14 -4.97
N ASP A 405 -39.90 0.84 -4.69
CA ASP A 405 -39.68 0.29 -3.36
C ASP A 405 -38.26 -0.26 -3.22
N ILE A 406 -37.61 0.07 -2.10
CA ILE A 406 -36.43 -0.60 -1.58
C ILE A 406 -36.90 -1.70 -0.63
N LYS A 407 -36.42 -2.93 -0.83
CA LYS A 407 -36.83 -4.13 -0.11
C LYS A 407 -35.64 -4.86 0.50
N ASP A 408 -35.92 -5.70 1.50
CA ASP A 408 -34.96 -6.70 1.99
C ASP A 408 -35.07 -8.02 1.21
N GLU A 409 -34.22 -9.00 1.56
CA GLU A 409 -34.19 -10.36 1.00
C GLU A 409 -35.56 -11.09 1.08
N LYS A 410 -36.44 -10.69 2.01
CA LYS A 410 -37.75 -11.29 2.25
C LYS A 410 -38.88 -10.53 1.56
N GLU A 411 -38.55 -9.67 0.61
CA GLU A 411 -39.46 -8.78 -0.12
C GLU A 411 -40.22 -7.78 0.78
N LYS A 412 -39.77 -7.57 2.02
CA LYS A 412 -40.37 -6.56 2.89
C LYS A 412 -39.92 -5.18 2.42
N ILE A 413 -40.88 -4.29 2.20
CA ILE A 413 -40.62 -2.90 1.85
C ILE A 413 -39.95 -2.20 3.04
N LEU A 414 -38.71 -1.76 2.85
CA LEU A 414 -37.95 -0.96 3.81
C LEU A 414 -38.28 0.53 3.64
N TYR A 415 -38.44 0.97 2.39
CA TYR A 415 -38.75 2.35 2.06
C TYR A 415 -39.30 2.48 0.64
N THR A 416 -40.24 3.41 0.42
CA THR A 416 -40.70 3.78 -0.92
C THR A 416 -40.08 5.12 -1.31
N VAL A 417 -39.21 5.09 -2.31
CA VAL A 417 -38.51 6.27 -2.85
C VAL A 417 -39.46 7.05 -3.73
N ASN A 418 -39.49 8.37 -3.54
CA ASN A 418 -40.02 9.31 -4.52
C ASN A 418 -38.85 10.00 -5.23
N PRO A 419 -38.52 9.62 -6.48
CA PRO A 419 -37.38 10.15 -7.23
C PRO A 419 -37.37 11.68 -7.31
N LYS A 420 -38.53 12.33 -7.35
CA LYS A 420 -38.65 13.80 -7.42
C LYS A 420 -38.09 14.54 -6.19
N LYS A 421 -37.87 13.83 -5.08
CA LYS A 421 -37.22 14.38 -3.88
C LYS A 421 -35.69 14.24 -3.90
N ILE A 422 -35.15 13.50 -4.86
CA ILE A 422 -33.72 13.30 -5.06
C ILE A 422 -33.26 14.27 -6.14
N ARG A 423 -32.21 15.03 -5.83
CA ARG A 423 -31.63 16.07 -6.68
C ARG A 423 -30.32 15.63 -7.31
N ASN A 424 -29.57 14.79 -6.61
CA ASN A 424 -28.27 14.28 -7.06
C ASN A 424 -28.22 12.78 -6.84
N VAL A 425 -27.64 12.06 -7.80
CA VAL A 425 -27.36 10.63 -7.73
C VAL A 425 -25.88 10.46 -8.03
N TYR A 426 -25.17 9.70 -7.20
CA TYR A 426 -23.76 9.39 -7.41
C TYR A 426 -23.53 7.89 -7.26
N SER A 427 -22.73 7.33 -8.16
CA SER A 427 -22.30 5.94 -8.10
C SER A 427 -20.87 5.82 -7.63
N ILE A 428 -20.61 4.82 -6.78
CA ILE A 428 -19.28 4.51 -6.24
C ILE A 428 -19.03 3.02 -6.41
N VAL A 429 -17.90 2.65 -7.03
CA VAL A 429 -17.45 1.26 -7.14
C VAL A 429 -16.21 1.06 -6.27
N VAL A 430 -16.38 0.40 -5.14
CA VAL A 430 -15.31 0.15 -4.18
C VAL A 430 -14.64 -1.20 -4.44
N THR A 431 -13.33 -1.22 -4.67
CA THR A 431 -12.59 -2.45 -4.96
C THR A 431 -11.73 -2.91 -3.79
N LEU A 432 -11.56 -4.23 -3.67
CA LEU A 432 -10.62 -4.84 -2.72
C LEU A 432 -9.21 -5.03 -3.28
N GLU A 433 -9.05 -4.91 -4.59
CA GLU A 433 -7.75 -4.90 -5.27
C GLU A 433 -7.55 -3.50 -5.87
N ARG A 434 -6.30 -3.05 -5.97
CA ARG A 434 -5.95 -1.75 -6.54
C ARG A 434 -5.61 -1.91 -8.03
N LEU A 435 -6.37 -1.26 -8.90
CA LEU A 435 -6.16 -1.32 -10.35
C LEU A 435 -5.31 -0.14 -10.88
N GLY A 436 -4.78 0.70 -9.98
CA GLY A 436 -3.90 1.82 -10.32
C GLY A 436 -4.57 2.79 -11.29
N SER A 437 -3.84 3.20 -12.33
CA SER A 437 -4.34 4.17 -13.32
C SER A 437 -5.62 3.74 -14.04
N LEU A 438 -5.90 2.43 -14.15
CA LEU A 438 -7.15 1.92 -14.72
C LEU A 438 -8.37 2.26 -13.86
N GLN A 439 -8.19 2.42 -12.55
CA GLN A 439 -9.22 2.80 -11.60
C GLN A 439 -9.33 4.32 -11.46
N THR A 440 -8.21 5.05 -11.48
CA THR A 440 -8.23 6.51 -11.40
C THR A 440 -8.73 7.13 -12.72
N ASP A 441 -8.41 6.58 -13.89
CA ASP A 441 -8.99 7.02 -15.16
C ASP A 441 -9.81 5.92 -15.84
N LEU A 442 -11.11 5.89 -15.51
CA LEU A 442 -12.07 4.95 -16.07
C LEU A 442 -12.24 5.05 -17.59
N SER A 443 -11.91 6.17 -18.22
CA SER A 443 -11.99 6.30 -19.69
C SER A 443 -11.06 5.34 -20.44
N LEU A 444 -10.06 4.78 -19.74
CA LEU A 444 -9.10 3.84 -20.33
C LEU A 444 -9.77 2.52 -20.73
N LEU A 445 -10.74 2.04 -19.95
CA LEU A 445 -11.35 0.71 -20.16
C LEU A 445 -12.87 0.64 -19.95
N LEU A 446 -13.49 1.58 -19.23
CA LEU A 446 -14.92 1.57 -18.96
C LEU A 446 -15.72 1.79 -20.23
N GLN A 447 -16.67 0.88 -20.48
CA GLN A 447 -17.64 0.99 -21.56
C GLN A 447 -18.94 1.55 -20.98
N LYS A 448 -19.32 2.75 -21.43
CA LYS A 448 -20.56 3.43 -21.05
C LYS A 448 -21.09 4.28 -22.20
N GLU A 449 -22.37 4.65 -22.11
CA GLU A 449 -22.98 5.62 -23.01
C GLU A 449 -22.46 7.04 -22.71
N ASN A 450 -22.57 7.96 -23.68
CA ASN A 450 -21.95 9.28 -23.59
C ASN A 450 -22.60 10.18 -22.53
N ASP A 451 -23.91 10.03 -22.33
CA ASP A 451 -24.75 10.80 -21.43
C ASP A 451 -24.79 10.24 -19.98
N ILE A 452 -24.15 9.10 -19.74
CA ILE A 452 -24.03 8.52 -18.40
C ILE A 452 -22.80 9.08 -17.70
N ASP A 453 -22.97 9.54 -16.46
CA ASP A 453 -21.86 10.01 -15.62
C ASP A 453 -20.90 8.85 -15.26
N TYR A 454 -19.60 9.16 -15.11
CA TYR A 454 -18.66 8.18 -14.57
C TYR A 454 -18.93 7.93 -13.07
N PRO A 455 -18.86 6.68 -12.58
CA PRO A 455 -18.85 6.42 -11.16
C PRO A 455 -17.49 6.83 -10.57
N TRP A 456 -17.44 7.04 -9.25
CA TRP A 456 -16.16 7.09 -8.56
C TRP A 456 -15.69 5.67 -8.24
N SER A 457 -14.60 5.21 -8.85
CA SER A 457 -13.98 3.94 -8.46
C SER A 457 -12.81 4.16 -7.52
N VAL A 458 -12.78 3.42 -6.41
CA VAL A 458 -11.79 3.64 -5.35
C VAL A 458 -11.43 2.34 -4.63
N TYR A 459 -10.15 2.18 -4.28
CA TYR A 459 -9.67 1.07 -3.45
C TYR A 459 -10.11 1.26 -1.99
N ILE A 460 -10.49 0.18 -1.30
CA ILE A 460 -11.07 0.24 0.05
C ILE A 460 -10.23 1.00 1.08
N ASP A 461 -8.90 0.85 1.05
CA ASP A 461 -8.02 1.49 2.03
C ASP A 461 -7.86 3.01 1.72
N ASP A 462 -7.97 3.40 0.45
CA ASP A 462 -7.96 4.81 0.00
C ASP A 462 -9.29 5.50 0.37
N LEU A 463 -10.41 4.80 0.19
CA LEU A 463 -11.73 5.27 0.60
C LEU A 463 -11.76 5.58 2.11
N GLU A 464 -11.26 4.65 2.93
CA GLU A 464 -11.17 4.85 4.38
C GLU A 464 -10.30 6.06 4.72
N THR A 465 -9.10 6.13 4.14
CA THR A 465 -8.14 7.21 4.38
C THR A 465 -8.74 8.57 4.03
N PHE A 466 -9.33 8.70 2.84
CA PHE A 466 -9.90 9.96 2.36
C PHE A 466 -11.10 10.42 3.22
N LEU A 467 -12.04 9.52 3.52
CA LEU A 467 -13.21 9.87 4.32
C LEU A 467 -12.84 10.19 5.76
N PHE A 468 -11.84 9.52 6.34
CA PHE A 468 -11.35 9.86 7.67
C PHE A 468 -10.65 11.22 7.68
N ALA A 469 -9.80 11.50 6.68
CA ALA A 469 -9.16 12.80 6.53
C ALA A 469 -10.18 13.93 6.42
N LEU A 470 -11.20 13.79 5.57
CA LEU A 470 -12.30 14.75 5.45
C LEU A 470 -13.01 14.96 6.79
N LYS A 471 -13.43 13.87 7.43
CA LYS A 471 -14.23 13.94 8.67
C LYS A 471 -13.49 14.64 9.81
N GLN A 472 -12.19 14.45 9.92
CA GLN A 472 -11.42 14.95 11.05
C GLN A 472 -10.86 16.35 10.84
N ASN A 473 -10.63 16.75 9.59
CA ASN A 473 -9.85 17.96 9.29
C ASN A 473 -10.63 19.03 8.52
N ILE A 474 -11.82 18.70 8.00
CA ILE A 474 -12.58 19.62 7.14
C ILE A 474 -13.96 19.93 7.73
N LYS A 475 -14.36 21.20 7.66
CA LYS A 475 -15.71 21.63 8.03
C LYS A 475 -16.72 21.12 7.00
N SER A 476 -17.88 20.66 7.48
CA SER A 476 -18.97 20.11 6.64
C SER A 476 -18.49 18.95 5.75
N PRO A 477 -17.91 17.88 6.32
CA PRO A 477 -17.21 16.85 5.58
C PRO A 477 -18.10 16.16 4.52
N VAL A 478 -19.36 15.89 4.84
CA VAL A 478 -20.30 15.27 3.90
C VAL A 478 -20.57 16.16 2.68
N SER A 479 -20.73 17.47 2.87
CA SER A 479 -20.91 18.41 1.76
C SER A 479 -19.67 18.47 0.87
N GLN A 480 -18.48 18.40 1.48
CA GLN A 480 -17.21 18.37 0.76
C GLN A 480 -17.03 17.06 -0.02
N PHE A 481 -17.43 15.93 0.56
CA PHE A 481 -17.42 14.66 -0.14
C PHE A 481 -18.36 14.64 -1.36
N ILE A 482 -19.59 15.13 -1.20
CA ILE A 482 -20.54 15.25 -2.33
C ILE A 482 -20.00 16.18 -3.41
N ASN A 483 -19.39 17.31 -3.01
CA ASN A 483 -18.75 18.21 -3.95
C ASN A 483 -17.57 17.55 -4.67
N PHE A 484 -16.74 16.79 -3.96
CA PHE A 484 -15.68 15.99 -4.57
C PHE A 484 -16.23 15.03 -5.63
N LEU A 485 -17.26 14.22 -5.31
CA LEU A 485 -17.88 13.29 -6.28
C LEU A 485 -18.36 14.02 -7.54
N LYS A 486 -19.01 15.17 -7.36
CA LYS A 486 -19.48 16.00 -8.47
C LYS A 486 -18.34 16.46 -9.39
N LEU A 487 -17.23 16.93 -8.83
CA LEU A 487 -16.12 17.47 -9.62
C LEU A 487 -15.23 16.37 -10.21
N ARG A 488 -15.06 15.27 -9.46
CA ARG A 488 -14.14 14.17 -9.78
C ARG A 488 -14.53 13.41 -11.04
N ARG A 489 -15.83 13.22 -11.27
CA ARG A 489 -16.36 12.50 -12.45
C ARG A 489 -16.07 13.21 -13.78
N GLU A 490 -15.85 14.53 -13.75
CA GLU A 490 -15.58 15.36 -14.95
C GLU A 490 -14.11 15.27 -15.43
N MET A 491 -13.26 14.53 -14.72
CA MET A 491 -11.81 14.47 -14.99
C MET A 491 -11.37 13.25 -15.81
N HIS A 492 -12.24 12.26 -15.98
CA HIS A 492 -11.92 11.06 -16.76
C HIS A 492 -11.66 11.41 -18.24
N GLY A 493 -10.68 10.75 -18.86
CA GLY A 493 -10.28 10.98 -20.25
C GLY A 493 -9.17 12.01 -20.43
N ARG A 494 -8.74 12.66 -19.35
CA ARG A 494 -7.78 13.77 -19.41
C ARG A 494 -6.90 13.84 -18.17
N MET A 495 -6.71 12.72 -17.46
CA MET A 495 -5.89 12.71 -16.26
C MET A 495 -4.92 11.53 -16.19
N TYR A 496 -3.82 11.72 -15.47
CA TYR A 496 -2.91 10.68 -15.04
C TYR A 496 -2.67 10.78 -13.54
N ALA A 497 -3.02 9.69 -12.86
CA ALA A 497 -2.68 9.41 -11.47
C ALA A 497 -2.37 7.92 -11.38
N ILE A 498 -1.42 7.55 -10.51
CA ILE A 498 -1.16 6.14 -10.21
C ILE A 498 -2.05 5.72 -9.04
N ASP A 499 -2.36 6.66 -8.15
CA ASP A 499 -3.16 6.43 -6.96
C ASP A 499 -4.31 7.42 -6.82
N GLU A 500 -5.46 6.95 -6.32
CA GLU A 500 -6.60 7.84 -6.12
C GLU A 500 -6.36 8.84 -4.99
N LEU A 501 -5.51 8.49 -4.02
CA LEU A 501 -5.08 9.43 -2.97
C LEU A 501 -4.30 10.63 -3.52
N ASP A 502 -3.64 10.56 -4.68
CA ASP A 502 -3.01 11.72 -5.32
C ASP A 502 -4.06 12.80 -5.66
N VAL A 503 -5.21 12.33 -6.14
CA VAL A 503 -6.36 13.14 -6.56
C VAL A 503 -7.09 13.68 -5.33
N CYS A 504 -7.32 12.82 -4.33
CA CYS A 504 -7.95 13.19 -3.08
C CYS A 504 -7.12 14.23 -2.30
N ALA A 505 -5.80 14.09 -2.24
CA ALA A 505 -4.91 15.06 -1.59
C ALA A 505 -5.04 16.44 -2.25
N THR A 506 -5.00 16.49 -3.59
CA THR A 506 -5.15 17.73 -4.35
C THR A 506 -6.49 18.42 -4.07
N TYR A 507 -7.58 17.66 -3.93
CA TYR A 507 -8.87 18.20 -3.52
C TYR A 507 -8.82 18.81 -2.11
N LEU A 508 -8.24 18.09 -1.14
CA LEU A 508 -8.14 18.55 0.25
C LEU A 508 -7.32 19.83 0.39
N GLN A 509 -6.22 19.94 -0.35
CA GLN A 509 -5.34 21.10 -0.34
C GLN A 509 -6.01 22.35 -0.89
N ASN A 510 -6.72 22.22 -2.01
CA ASN A 510 -7.36 23.37 -2.65
C ASN A 510 -8.60 22.97 -3.48
N PRO A 511 -9.79 22.92 -2.85
CA PRO A 511 -11.04 22.59 -3.53
C PRO A 511 -11.39 23.55 -4.68
N MET A 512 -10.96 24.82 -4.61
CA MET A 512 -11.21 25.81 -5.67
C MET A 512 -10.35 25.54 -6.90
N LYS A 513 -9.07 25.21 -6.72
CA LYS A 513 -8.19 24.78 -7.81
C LYS A 513 -8.69 23.48 -8.43
N PHE A 514 -9.12 22.53 -7.59
CA PHE A 514 -9.72 21.27 -8.05
C PHE A 514 -10.98 21.50 -8.90
N LYS A 515 -11.83 22.46 -8.51
CA LYS A 515 -12.96 22.88 -9.34
C LYS A 515 -12.51 23.43 -10.69
N GLY A 516 -11.48 24.28 -10.71
CA GLY A 516 -10.88 24.75 -11.97
C GLY A 516 -10.39 23.62 -12.87
N TYR A 517 -9.84 22.54 -12.29
CA TYR A 517 -9.49 21.34 -13.05
C TYR A 517 -10.72 20.64 -13.64
N SER A 518 -11.82 20.53 -12.89
CA SER A 518 -13.05 19.90 -13.39
C SER A 518 -13.70 20.67 -14.55
N GLU A 519 -13.53 22.00 -14.60
CA GLU A 519 -14.14 22.87 -15.61
C GLU A 519 -13.26 23.10 -16.85
N ALA A 520 -11.99 22.69 -16.80
CA ALA A 520 -11.05 22.83 -17.91
C ALA A 520 -11.20 21.70 -18.94
N ASN A 521 -11.49 22.04 -20.20
CA ASN A 521 -11.71 21.06 -21.26
C ASN A 521 -10.44 20.61 -22.00
N ASP A 522 -9.42 21.47 -22.10
CA ASP A 522 -8.20 21.21 -22.91
C ASP A 522 -6.93 21.00 -22.07
N THR A 523 -7.08 20.69 -20.78
CA THR A 523 -5.94 20.51 -19.87
C THR A 523 -5.78 19.04 -19.49
N PHE A 524 -4.64 18.46 -19.85
CA PHE A 524 -4.21 17.18 -19.29
C PHE A 524 -3.76 17.36 -17.84
N LEU A 525 -4.39 16.62 -16.93
CA LEU A 525 -4.18 16.72 -15.50
C LEU A 525 -3.17 15.67 -15.04
N THR A 526 -2.13 16.08 -14.32
CA THR A 526 -1.23 15.17 -13.64
C THR A 526 -1.28 15.44 -12.15
N PHE A 527 -1.47 14.39 -11.36
CA PHE A 527 -1.50 14.47 -9.91
C PHE A 527 -0.16 13.98 -9.35
N SER A 528 0.43 14.77 -8.47
CA SER A 528 1.76 14.49 -7.92
C SER A 528 1.67 13.51 -6.76
N PRO A 529 2.46 12.42 -6.74
CA PRO A 529 2.48 11.47 -5.63
C PRO A 529 3.02 12.10 -4.33
N TYR A 530 3.72 13.23 -4.42
CA TYR A 530 4.20 13.95 -3.23
C TYR A 530 3.06 14.59 -2.41
N GLU A 531 1.91 14.85 -3.03
CA GLU A 531 0.76 15.44 -2.31
C GLU A 531 0.15 14.46 -1.30
N GLN A 532 0.36 13.15 -1.49
CA GLN A 532 -0.06 12.14 -0.51
C GLN A 532 0.62 12.31 0.85
N GLY A 533 1.77 13.01 0.91
CA GLY A 533 2.44 13.32 2.17
C GLY A 533 1.55 14.06 3.16
N ASP A 534 0.45 14.67 2.72
CA ASP A 534 -0.56 15.23 3.62
C ASP A 534 -1.32 14.17 4.42
N PHE A 535 -1.66 13.03 3.82
CA PHE A 535 -2.25 11.92 4.58
C PHE A 535 -1.27 11.35 5.59
N ASP A 536 0.02 11.30 5.25
CA ASP A 536 1.06 10.88 6.20
C ASP A 536 1.19 11.85 7.38
N LYS A 537 1.09 13.17 7.15
CA LYS A 537 1.04 14.15 8.25
C LYS A 537 -0.15 13.88 9.18
N LEU A 538 -1.33 13.61 8.62
CA LEU A 538 -2.52 13.26 9.40
C LEU A 538 -2.34 11.93 10.15
N TYR A 539 -1.68 10.97 9.54
CA TYR A 539 -1.36 9.68 10.13
C TYR A 539 -0.45 9.85 11.36
N TRP A 540 0.68 10.55 11.20
CA TRP A 540 1.63 10.80 12.29
C TRP A 540 1.09 11.72 13.39
N ALA A 541 0.12 12.58 13.06
CA ALA A 541 -0.66 13.36 14.02
C ALA A 541 -1.77 12.56 14.73
N ASN A 542 -1.91 11.25 14.44
CA ASN A 542 -2.95 10.36 14.96
C ASN A 542 -4.39 10.86 14.66
N GLN A 543 -4.56 11.51 13.50
CA GLN A 543 -5.84 12.03 13.02
C GLN A 543 -6.54 11.04 12.07
N LEU A 544 -5.81 10.12 11.44
CA LEU A 544 -6.40 8.96 10.76
C LEU A 544 -6.72 7.87 11.81
N ARG A 545 -7.92 7.96 12.40
CA ARG A 545 -8.38 7.11 13.52
C ARG A 545 -8.72 5.67 13.09
N PHE A 546 -7.72 4.94 12.59
CA PHE A 546 -7.86 3.52 12.26
C PHE A 546 -8.23 2.67 13.49
N LYS A 547 -8.90 1.53 13.25
CA LYS A 547 -9.45 0.69 14.31
C LYS A 547 -8.38 -0.06 15.10
N GLU A 548 -7.40 -0.63 14.40
CA GLU A 548 -6.23 -1.25 15.01
C GLU A 548 -5.15 -0.21 15.32
N LYS A 549 -4.22 -0.55 16.22
CA LYS A 549 -3.03 0.26 16.52
C LYS A 549 -1.80 -0.37 15.89
N ALA A 550 -0.83 0.45 15.50
CA ALA A 550 0.43 -0.04 14.92
C ALA A 550 1.38 -0.64 15.97
N LEU A 551 1.20 -0.30 17.24
CA LEU A 551 2.07 -0.70 18.34
C LEU A 551 1.28 -1.34 19.49
N PRO A 552 1.94 -2.05 20.42
CA PRO A 552 1.28 -2.64 21.58
C PRO A 552 0.63 -1.58 22.47
N ASP A 553 -0.44 -1.93 23.18
CA ASP A 553 -1.20 -0.97 24.01
C ASP A 553 -0.34 -0.27 25.07
N ASP A 554 0.64 -0.98 25.62
CA ASP A 554 1.56 -0.45 26.65
C ASP A 554 2.40 0.72 26.14
N PHE A 555 2.77 0.72 24.85
CA PHE A 555 3.49 1.84 24.25
C PHE A 555 2.71 3.16 24.41
N TYR A 556 1.41 3.12 24.13
CA TYR A 556 0.54 4.29 24.23
C TYR A 556 0.22 4.67 25.68
N ARG A 557 0.25 3.70 26.61
CA ARG A 557 0.01 3.96 28.04
C ARG A 557 1.23 4.59 28.73
N PHE A 558 2.44 4.17 28.36
CA PHE A 558 3.66 4.55 29.06
C PHE A 558 4.55 5.54 28.29
N GLY A 559 4.22 5.86 27.03
CA GLY A 559 4.94 6.88 26.25
C GLY A 559 6.39 6.51 25.95
N ILE A 560 6.66 5.22 25.71
CA ILE A 560 8.01 4.68 25.52
C ILE A 560 8.65 5.21 24.24
#